data_AF-A0AAD3SSC2-F1
#
_entry.id   AF-A0AAD3SSC2-F1
#
_cell.length_a   1.000
_cell.length_b   1.000
_cell.length_c   1.000
_cell.angle_alpha   90.00
_cell.angle_beta   90.00
_cell.angle_gamma   90.00
#
_symmetry.space_group_name_H-M   'P 1'
#
loop_
_entity.id
_entity.type
_entity.pdbx_description
1 polymer ?
#
loop_
_entity_poly.entity_id
_entity_poly.type
_entity_poly.pdbx_seq_one_letter_code
_entity_poly.pdbx_strand_id
1 'polypeptide(L)'
;MSSNRRHKLVSYDGNGAEYTPTKENYAETKAAEQGKLAFVRDDRRQFGLSELLRASAEVLGSGSFRSSYKAAMSNGEIFVVKRFRQMNKVGRRDFCE
;
A
#
# COMPACT_ATOMS: atom_id res chain seq x y z
N MET A 1 -2.63 37.63 -16.14
CA MET A 1 -2.51 37.03 -14.80
C MET A 1 -3.50 35.88 -14.70
N SER A 2 -3.10 34.66 -15.09
CA SER A 2 -4.02 33.51 -15.06
C SER A 2 -4.17 32.99 -13.63
N SER A 3 -5.35 33.20 -13.08
CA SER A 3 -5.74 32.77 -11.73
C SER A 3 -5.84 31.24 -11.67
N ASN A 4 -4.98 30.63 -10.85
CA ASN A 4 -4.86 29.19 -10.71
C ASN A 4 -5.94 28.67 -9.74
N ARG A 5 -7.17 28.48 -10.23
CA ARG A 5 -8.27 27.88 -9.45
C ARG A 5 -7.99 26.39 -9.24
N ARG A 6 -7.32 26.06 -8.13
CA ARG A 6 -7.30 24.69 -7.59
C ARG A 6 -8.73 24.31 -7.21
N HIS A 7 -9.35 23.42 -7.98
CA HIS A 7 -10.57 22.73 -7.56
C HIS A 7 -10.29 22.02 -6.23
N LYS A 8 -10.90 22.50 -5.14
CA LYS A 8 -10.86 21.84 -3.84
C LYS A 8 -11.79 20.63 -3.92
N LEU A 9 -11.26 19.43 -3.72
CA LEU A 9 -12.08 18.23 -3.58
C LEU A 9 -12.92 18.41 -2.30
N VAL A 10 -14.23 18.56 -2.45
CA VAL A 10 -15.17 18.59 -1.32
C VAL A 10 -15.62 17.16 -1.09
N SER A 11 -15.38 16.66 0.12
CA SER A 11 -15.88 15.35 0.57
C SER A 11 -17.17 15.57 1.35
N TYR A 12 -18.11 14.65 1.28
CA TYR A 12 -19.34 14.66 2.07
C TYR A 12 -19.36 13.47 3.02
N ASP A 13 -19.93 13.65 4.21
CA ASP A 13 -20.18 12.54 5.13
C ASP A 13 -21.39 11.70 4.65
N GLY A 14 -21.63 10.57 5.31
CA GLY A 14 -22.75 9.67 4.98
C GLY A 14 -24.15 10.28 5.17
N ASN A 15 -24.24 11.48 5.77
CA ASN A 15 -25.47 12.24 5.97
C ASN A 15 -25.58 13.44 4.99
N GLY A 16 -24.64 13.59 4.05
CA GLY A 16 -24.66 14.64 3.05
C GLY A 16 -24.13 16.00 3.53
N ALA A 17 -23.53 16.09 4.72
CA ALA A 17 -22.86 17.31 5.17
C ALA A 17 -21.44 17.40 4.61
N GLU A 18 -20.93 18.61 4.38
CA GLU A 18 -19.54 18.80 3.96
C GLU A 18 -18.58 18.25 5.03
N TYR A 19 -17.86 17.20 4.66
CA TYR A 19 -16.84 16.60 5.48
C TYR A 19 -15.50 17.28 5.24
N THR A 20 -15.08 18.12 6.19
CA THR A 20 -13.70 18.60 6.27
C THR A 20 -12.92 17.70 7.21
N PRO A 21 -12.02 16.83 6.71
CA PRO A 21 -11.29 15.94 7.59
C PRO A 21 -10.33 16.78 8.45
N THR A 22 -10.48 16.69 9.77
CA THR A 22 -9.57 17.29 10.75
C THR A 22 -8.21 16.58 10.70
N LYS A 23 -7.16 17.21 11.24
CA LYS A 23 -5.81 16.59 11.25
C LYS A 23 -5.79 15.22 11.95
N GLU A 24 -6.64 15.05 12.96
CA GLU A 24 -6.84 13.80 13.70
C GLU A 24 -7.49 12.73 12.81
N ASN A 25 -8.58 13.06 12.12
CA ASN A 25 -9.26 12.14 11.18
C ASN A 25 -8.37 11.77 9.98
N TYR A 26 -7.56 12.70 9.45
CA TYR A 26 -6.58 12.40 8.40
C TYR A 26 -5.51 11.42 8.88
N ALA A 27 -5.03 11.57 10.12
CA ALA A 27 -4.06 10.68 10.72
C ALA A 27 -4.67 9.30 10.98
N GLU A 28 -5.93 9.24 11.43
CA GLU A 28 -6.68 8.00 11.66
C GLU A 28 -6.94 7.24 10.35
N THR A 29 -7.36 7.94 9.29
CA THR A 29 -7.53 7.34 7.96
C THR A 29 -6.18 6.85 7.41
N LYS A 30 -5.10 7.61 7.62
CA LYS A 30 -3.75 7.20 7.22
C LYS A 30 -3.23 6.02 8.04
N ALA A 31 -3.55 5.94 9.33
CA ALA A 31 -3.19 4.83 10.20
C ALA A 31 -3.99 3.57 9.84
N ALA A 32 -5.28 3.71 9.51
CA ALA A 32 -6.11 2.62 9.02
C ALA A 32 -5.64 2.08 7.66
N GLU A 33 -5.00 2.93 6.83
CA GLU A 33 -4.37 2.54 5.57
C GLU A 33 -2.98 1.89 5.76
N GLN A 34 -2.31 2.15 6.89
CA GLN A 34 -1.00 1.56 7.17
C GLN A 34 -1.13 0.05 7.37
N GLY A 35 -0.46 -0.70 6.50
CA GLY A 35 -0.45 -2.15 6.54
C GLY A 35 -1.51 -2.83 5.68
N LYS A 36 -2.33 -2.06 4.94
CA LYS A 36 -3.13 -2.62 3.84
C LYS A 36 -2.23 -2.95 2.66
N LEU A 37 -2.45 -4.12 2.07
CA LEU A 37 -1.79 -4.55 0.83
C LEU A 37 -2.69 -4.20 -0.36
N ALA A 38 -2.07 -3.75 -1.45
CA ALA A 38 -2.73 -3.58 -2.73
C ALA A 38 -2.27 -4.68 -3.68
N PHE A 39 -3.22 -5.38 -4.29
CA PHE A 39 -2.97 -6.42 -5.27
C PHE A 39 -3.24 -5.85 -6.66
N VAL A 40 -2.29 -6.03 -7.59
CA VAL A 40 -2.44 -5.60 -8.98
C VAL A 40 -3.23 -6.63 -9.79
N ARG A 41 -3.11 -7.92 -9.42
CA ARG A 41 -3.80 -9.04 -10.06
C ARG A 41 -4.83 -9.65 -9.11
N ASP A 42 -5.94 -10.13 -9.67
CA ASP A 42 -7.07 -10.72 -8.97
C ASP A 42 -7.19 -12.25 -9.17
N ASP A 43 -6.34 -12.84 -10.02
CA ASP A 43 -6.30 -14.29 -10.31
C ASP A 43 -5.60 -15.12 -9.22
N ARG A 44 -5.13 -14.49 -8.15
CA ARG A 44 -4.42 -15.13 -7.04
C ARG A 44 -5.10 -14.86 -5.71
N ARG A 45 -4.92 -15.79 -4.76
CA ARG A 45 -5.40 -15.59 -3.39
C ARG A 45 -4.74 -14.35 -2.80
N GLN A 46 -5.57 -13.46 -2.27
CA GLN A 46 -5.10 -12.29 -1.53
C GLN A 46 -4.73 -12.71 -0.10
N PHE A 47 -3.74 -12.02 0.47
CA PHE A 47 -3.26 -12.26 1.83
C PHE A 47 -3.09 -10.94 2.59
N GLY A 48 -3.10 -11.01 3.92
CA GLY A 48 -2.86 -9.84 4.76
C GLY A 48 -1.37 -9.56 4.99
N LEU A 49 -1.01 -8.32 5.35
CA LEU A 49 0.37 -8.01 5.77
C LEU A 49 0.79 -8.87 6.97
N SER A 50 -0.10 -9.10 7.93
CA SER A 50 0.18 -9.95 9.09
C SER A 50 0.50 -11.40 8.71
N GLU A 51 -0.15 -11.94 7.67
CA GLU A 51 0.17 -13.27 7.16
C GLU A 51 1.53 -13.28 6.48
N LEU A 52 1.82 -12.28 5.64
CA LEU A 52 3.12 -12.13 4.97
C LEU A 52 4.28 -12.02 5.96
N LEU A 53 4.11 -11.27 7.05
CA LEU A 53 5.15 -11.06 8.07
C LEU A 53 5.40 -12.30 8.95
N ARG A 54 4.43 -13.22 9.03
CA ARG A 54 4.57 -14.49 9.76
C ARG A 54 5.11 -15.62 8.87
N ALA A 55 5.10 -15.44 7.55
CA ALA A 55 5.62 -16.41 6.61
C ALA A 55 7.11 -16.68 6.88
N SER A 56 7.53 -17.93 6.69
CA SER A 56 8.96 -18.23 6.72
C SER A 56 9.63 -17.58 5.52
N ALA A 57 10.82 -17.02 5.72
CA ALA A 57 11.51 -16.28 4.69
C ALA A 57 12.98 -16.67 4.59
N GLU A 58 13.43 -17.00 3.38
CA GLU A 58 14.84 -17.17 3.06
C GLU A 58 15.34 -16.01 2.20
N VAL A 59 16.61 -15.62 2.40
CA VAL A 59 17.23 -14.53 1.63
C VAL A 59 17.64 -15.07 0.27
N LEU A 60 17.11 -14.46 -0.79
CA LEU A 60 17.48 -14.79 -2.17
C LEU A 60 18.70 -14.00 -2.66
N GLY A 61 18.98 -12.85 -2.03
CA GLY A 61 20.15 -12.03 -2.34
C GLY A 61 19.91 -10.55 -2.08
N SER A 62 21.00 -9.79 -2.06
CA SER A 62 21.01 -8.33 -1.98
C SER A 62 21.56 -7.75 -3.30
N GLY A 63 20.77 -6.93 -3.97
CA GLY A 63 21.18 -6.23 -5.19
C GLY A 63 21.14 -4.71 -5.03
N SER A 64 21.28 -3.99 -6.15
CA SER A 64 21.10 -2.53 -6.22
C SER A 64 19.78 -2.05 -5.60
N PHE A 65 18.73 -2.87 -5.72
CA PHE A 65 17.41 -2.63 -5.16
C PHE A 65 17.18 -3.24 -3.76
N ARG A 66 18.26 -3.58 -3.05
CA ARG A 66 18.29 -4.22 -1.73
C ARG A 66 17.92 -5.70 -1.75
N SER A 67 17.59 -6.21 -0.58
CA SER A 67 17.32 -7.61 -0.29
C SER A 67 16.00 -8.08 -0.89
N SER A 68 16.05 -9.25 -1.51
CA SER A 68 14.90 -10.02 -1.94
C SER A 68 14.77 -11.27 -1.07
N TYR A 69 13.55 -11.64 -0.77
CA TYR A 69 13.23 -12.75 0.12
C TYR A 69 12.23 -13.67 -0.56
N LYS A 70 12.38 -14.98 -0.38
CA LYS A 70 11.36 -15.95 -0.73
C LYS A 70 10.55 -16.23 0.53
N ALA A 71 9.29 -15.85 0.51
CA ALA A 71 8.35 -16.05 1.60
C ALA A 71 7.47 -17.27 1.30
N ALA A 72 7.49 -18.28 2.17
CA ALA A 72 6.60 -19.43 2.10
C ALA A 72 5.45 -19.23 3.09
N MET A 73 4.25 -19.08 2.54
CA MET A 73 3.03 -18.89 3.30
C MET A 73 2.56 -20.22 3.92
N SER A 74 1.73 -20.14 4.96
CA SER A 74 1.21 -21.33 5.66
C SER A 74 0.37 -22.26 4.78
N ASN A 75 -0.20 -21.74 3.68
CA ASN A 75 -0.95 -22.51 2.70
C ASN A 75 -0.07 -23.15 1.60
N GLY A 76 1.26 -23.05 1.70
CA GLY A 76 2.20 -23.59 0.73
C GLY A 76 2.46 -22.71 -0.49
N GLU A 77 1.78 -21.56 -0.64
CA GLU A 77 2.11 -20.60 -1.69
C GLU A 77 3.44 -19.90 -1.40
N ILE A 78 4.20 -19.64 -2.46
CA ILE A 78 5.52 -19.02 -2.37
C ILE A 78 5.51 -17.67 -3.09
N PHE A 79 5.99 -16.64 -2.42
CA PHE A 79 6.09 -15.28 -2.95
C PHE A 79 7.53 -14.76 -2.89
N VAL A 80 7.86 -13.82 -3.77
CA VAL A 80 9.11 -13.05 -3.67
C VAL A 80 8.79 -11.66 -3.16
N VAL A 81 9.38 -11.30 -2.02
CA VAL A 81 9.23 -9.99 -1.39
C VAL A 81 10.49 -9.17 -1.65
N LYS A 82 10.32 -7.95 -2.16
CA LYS A 82 11.43 -7.03 -2.43
C LYS A 82 11.27 -5.75 -1.61
N ARG A 83 12.24 -5.46 -0.74
CA ARG A 83 12.18 -4.30 0.16
C ARG A 83 12.82 -3.06 -0.47
N PHE A 84 12.01 -2.17 -1.04
CA PHE A 84 12.49 -0.90 -1.58
C PHE A 84 12.56 0.20 -0.51
N ARG A 85 13.61 1.03 -0.57
CA ARG A 85 13.88 2.06 0.47
C ARG A 85 12.94 3.26 0.43
N GLN A 86 12.40 3.58 -0.75
CA GLN A 86 11.55 4.76 -0.98
C GLN A 86 10.22 4.38 -1.67
N MET A 87 9.72 3.17 -1.40
CA MET A 87 8.45 2.67 -1.97
C MET A 87 7.29 3.64 -1.69
N ASN A 88 7.35 4.37 -0.57
CA ASN A 88 6.35 5.35 -0.14
C ASN A 88 6.14 6.51 -1.13
N LYS A 89 7.04 6.69 -2.12
CA LYS A 89 6.94 7.72 -3.16
C LYS A 89 6.30 7.21 -4.46
N VAL A 90 6.04 5.90 -4.55
CA VAL A 90 5.56 5.23 -5.77
C VAL A 90 4.09 4.85 -5.56
N GLY A 91 3.20 5.35 -6.42
CA GLY A 91 1.77 5.08 -6.36
C GLY A 91 1.40 3.81 -7.11
N ARG A 92 0.18 3.29 -6.88
CA ARG A 92 -0.32 2.07 -7.55
C ARG A 92 -0.19 2.12 -9.09
N ARG A 93 -0.37 3.31 -9.68
CA ARG A 93 -0.28 3.51 -11.15
C ARG A 93 1.14 3.40 -11.71
N ASP A 94 2.15 3.51 -10.86
CA ASP A 94 3.56 3.47 -11.27
C ASP A 94 4.11 2.03 -11.28
N PHE A 95 3.29 1.05 -10.85
CA PHE A 95 3.56 -0.37 -11.00
C PHE A 95 2.92 -0.86 -12.31
N CYS A 96 3.71 -0.93 -13.37
CA CYS A 96 3.28 -1.50 -14.64
C CYS A 96 3.33 -3.04 -14.59
N GLU A 97 2.34 -3.68 -15.21
CA GLU A 97 2.30 -5.13 -15.46
C GLU A 97 3.15 -5.49 -16.69
#